data_AF-A0A0K0DPY8-F1
#
_entry.id   AF-A0A0K0DPY8-F1
#
_cell.length_a   1.000
_cell.length_b   1.000
_cell.length_c   1.000
_cell.angle_alpha   90.00
_cell.angle_beta   90.00
_cell.angle_gamma   90.00
#
_symmetry.space_group_name_H-M   'P 1'
#
loop_
_entity.id
_entity.type
_entity.pdbx_description
1 polymer ?
#
loop_
_entity_poly.entity_id
_entity_poly.type
_entity_poly.pdbx_seq_one_letter_code
_entity_poly.pdbx_strand_id
1 'polypeptide(L)'
;LMFGDIDDDELNNSINVESLYGGEFLFRELRAVTFWSITEELTSEVHARVQEWENAMLPILEEEEKRKEFDIHEYGDELLDMFHEVGEVKTLDELLAGRKRYEVSRYFLACLMMANTQNVRVESDVRVDENGSRSSITKVTLLKKGRHHEVFDREGAI
;
A
#
# COMPACT_ATOMS: atom_id res chain seq x y z
N LEU A 1 -43.23 -72.58 22.65
CA LEU A 1 -44.41 -72.00 23.34
C LEU A 1 -43.93 -70.67 23.94
N MET A 2 -44.28 -69.49 23.47
CA MET A 2 -45.38 -69.02 22.62
C MET A 2 -44.84 -67.87 21.75
N PHE A 3 -45.17 -67.84 20.45
CA PHE A 3 -45.25 -66.59 19.71
C PHE A 3 -46.56 -65.94 20.15
N GLY A 4 -46.48 -64.75 20.74
CA GLY A 4 -47.66 -63.92 20.96
C GLY A 4 -47.89 -63.11 19.70
N ASP A 5 -49.01 -63.37 19.03
CA ASP A 5 -49.52 -62.56 17.93
C ASP A 5 -49.70 -61.12 18.44
N ILE A 6 -48.99 -60.17 17.83
CA ILE A 6 -49.31 -58.75 17.95
C ILE A 6 -50.48 -58.52 16.99
N ASP A 7 -51.59 -58.04 17.54
CA ASP A 7 -52.80 -57.73 16.81
C ASP A 7 -52.51 -56.76 15.66
N ASP A 8 -52.95 -57.11 14.44
CA ASP A 8 -52.85 -56.28 13.22
C ASP A 8 -53.60 -54.93 13.31
N ASP A 9 -54.29 -54.67 14.43
CA ASP A 9 -55.08 -53.46 14.66
C ASP A 9 -54.24 -52.23 15.08
N GLU A 10 -52.93 -52.39 15.36
CA GLU A 10 -52.03 -51.26 15.63
C GLU A 10 -51.38 -50.64 14.37
N LEU A 11 -51.60 -51.24 13.19
CA LEU A 11 -51.09 -50.72 11.91
C LEU A 11 -52.00 -49.70 11.22
N ASN A 12 -53.07 -49.24 11.88
CA ASN A 12 -53.97 -48.22 11.32
C ASN A 12 -53.93 -46.87 12.04
N ASN A 13 -52.82 -46.54 12.70
CA ASN A 13 -52.51 -45.13 12.90
C ASN A 13 -51.77 -44.63 11.66
N SER A 14 -52.54 -44.34 10.62
CA SER A 14 -52.04 -43.65 9.42
C SER A 14 -51.37 -42.36 9.86
N ILE A 15 -50.04 -42.40 10.02
CA ILE A 15 -49.23 -41.19 10.10
C ILE A 15 -49.52 -40.45 8.80
N ASN A 16 -50.18 -39.31 8.91
CA ASN A 16 -50.42 -38.45 7.77
C ASN A 16 -49.06 -37.96 7.23
N VAL A 17 -48.57 -38.66 6.21
CA VAL A 17 -47.30 -38.40 5.53
C VAL A 17 -47.27 -37.04 4.81
N GLU A 18 -48.40 -36.34 4.67
CA GLU A 18 -48.42 -34.96 4.16
C GLU A 18 -47.84 -33.95 5.16
N SER A 19 -47.84 -34.25 6.47
CA SER A 19 -47.27 -33.38 7.50
C SER A 19 -45.74 -33.33 7.45
N LEU A 20 -45.09 -34.38 6.93
CA LEU A 20 -43.63 -34.52 6.93
C LEU A 20 -42.94 -33.79 5.76
N TYR A 21 -43.64 -33.61 4.63
CA TYR A 21 -43.16 -32.83 3.49
C TYR A 21 -43.12 -31.31 3.75
N GLY A 22 -43.91 -30.83 4.72
CA GLY A 22 -43.84 -29.44 5.18
C GLY A 22 -42.51 -29.10 5.84
N GLY A 23 -41.87 -30.08 6.51
CA GLY A 23 -40.61 -29.89 7.22
C GLY A 23 -39.44 -29.54 6.30
N GLU A 24 -39.19 -30.33 5.26
CA GLU A 24 -38.07 -30.06 4.33
C GLU A 24 -38.25 -28.75 3.55
N PHE A 25 -39.49 -28.42 3.19
CA PHE A 25 -39.81 -27.14 2.58
C PHE A 25 -39.50 -25.98 3.53
N LEU A 26 -39.98 -26.05 4.79
CA LEU A 26 -39.70 -25.04 5.81
C LEU A 26 -38.22 -24.94 6.16
N PHE A 27 -37.48 -26.05 6.20
CA PHE A 27 -36.03 -26.03 6.41
C PHE A 27 -35.29 -25.43 5.22
N ARG A 28 -35.74 -25.65 3.99
CA ARG A 28 -35.17 -25.02 2.79
C ARG A 28 -35.46 -23.52 2.76
N GLU A 29 -36.70 -23.12 3.06
CA GLU A 29 -37.11 -21.72 3.14
C GLU A 29 -36.34 -20.99 4.25
N LEU A 30 -36.24 -21.60 5.44
CA LEU A 30 -35.47 -21.07 6.56
C LEU A 30 -33.99 -20.93 6.20
N ARG A 31 -33.39 -21.95 5.55
CA ARG A 31 -32.00 -21.88 5.07
C ARG A 31 -31.79 -20.77 4.04
N ALA A 32 -32.72 -20.60 3.12
CA ALA A 32 -32.66 -19.54 2.12
C ALA A 32 -32.74 -18.17 2.78
N VAL A 33 -33.68 -17.96 3.71
CA VAL A 33 -33.82 -16.71 4.46
C VAL A 33 -32.55 -16.44 5.28
N THR A 34 -32.04 -17.42 6.02
CA THR A 34 -30.80 -17.25 6.78
C THR A 34 -29.59 -16.98 5.89
N PHE A 35 -29.50 -17.65 4.74
CA PHE A 35 -28.42 -17.44 3.79
C PHE A 35 -28.48 -16.02 3.23
N TRP A 36 -29.65 -15.57 2.78
CA TRP A 36 -29.84 -14.22 2.25
C TRP A 36 -29.54 -13.16 3.30
N SER A 37 -30.02 -13.31 4.54
CA SER A 37 -29.69 -12.38 5.63
C SER A 37 -28.21 -12.36 5.98
N ILE A 38 -27.53 -13.51 6.05
CA ILE A 38 -26.08 -13.59 6.30
C ILE A 38 -25.29 -12.97 5.13
N THR A 39 -25.69 -13.22 3.89
CA THR A 39 -25.05 -12.59 2.73
C THR A 39 -25.31 -11.09 2.69
N GLU A 40 -26.50 -10.62 3.05
CA GLU A 40 -26.83 -9.20 3.14
C GLU A 40 -26.02 -8.51 4.25
N GLU A 41 -25.91 -9.13 5.42
CA GLU A 41 -25.11 -8.63 6.53
C GLU A 41 -23.62 -8.62 6.21
N LEU A 42 -23.08 -9.71 5.66
CA LEU A 42 -21.67 -9.81 5.28
C LEU A 42 -21.34 -8.86 4.12
N THR A 43 -22.23 -8.74 3.14
CA THR A 43 -22.05 -7.75 2.07
C THR A 43 -22.13 -6.35 2.65
N SER A 44 -23.06 -6.03 3.55
CA SER A 44 -23.14 -4.74 4.22
C SER A 44 -21.87 -4.41 5.02
N GLU A 45 -21.31 -5.37 5.77
CA GLU A 45 -20.07 -5.18 6.52
C GLU A 45 -18.87 -4.95 5.59
N VAL A 46 -18.75 -5.76 4.54
CA VAL A 46 -17.69 -5.59 3.53
C VAL A 46 -17.84 -4.26 2.81
N HIS A 47 -19.06 -3.87 2.43
CA HIS A 47 -19.33 -2.56 1.83
C HIS A 47 -18.97 -1.43 2.79
N ALA A 48 -19.33 -1.51 4.07
CA ALA A 48 -18.96 -0.50 5.06
C ALA A 48 -17.44 -0.34 5.18
N ARG A 49 -16.70 -1.45 5.24
CA ARG A 49 -15.22 -1.44 5.30
C ARG A 49 -14.58 -0.91 4.02
N VAL A 50 -15.14 -1.25 2.85
CA VAL A 50 -14.67 -0.70 1.57
C VAL A 50 -14.94 0.79 1.51
N GLN A 51 -16.13 1.25 1.93
CA GLN A 51 -16.46 2.68 2.01
C GLN A 51 -15.54 3.43 2.98
N GLU A 52 -15.23 2.87 4.14
CA GLU A 52 -14.24 3.46 5.07
C GLU A 52 -12.86 3.57 4.43
N TRP A 53 -12.40 2.52 3.74
CA TRP A 53 -11.14 2.54 3.01
C TRP A 53 -11.16 3.58 1.88
N GLU A 54 -12.24 3.66 1.09
CA GLU A 54 -12.41 4.65 0.02
C GLU A 54 -12.37 6.07 0.57
N ASN A 55 -13.12 6.34 1.65
CA ASN A 55 -13.14 7.65 2.32
C ASN A 55 -11.76 8.06 2.85
N ALA A 56 -10.93 7.10 3.27
CA ALA A 56 -9.57 7.37 3.71
C ALA A 56 -8.58 7.51 2.53
N MET A 57 -8.75 6.71 1.48
CA MET A 57 -7.78 6.58 0.39
C MET A 57 -7.98 7.62 -0.71
N LEU A 58 -9.23 7.92 -1.10
CA LEU A 58 -9.54 8.92 -2.13
C LEU A 58 -8.87 10.28 -1.89
N PRO A 59 -8.90 10.88 -0.68
CA PRO A 59 -8.22 12.16 -0.47
C PRO A 59 -6.70 12.06 -0.62
N ILE A 60 -6.08 10.92 -0.26
CA ILE A 60 -4.64 10.69 -0.45
C ILE A 60 -4.31 10.56 -1.94
N LEU A 61 -5.14 9.84 -2.70
CA LEU A 61 -4.97 9.66 -4.14
C LEU A 61 -5.16 10.97 -4.90
N GLU A 62 -6.18 11.74 -4.58
CA GLU A 62 -6.41 13.06 -5.18
C GLU A 62 -5.27 14.04 -4.86
N GLU A 63 -4.69 13.96 -3.66
CA GLU A 63 -3.51 14.75 -3.32
C GLU A 63 -2.29 14.30 -4.13
N GLU A 64 -2.05 13.00 -4.28
CA GLU A 64 -0.94 12.47 -5.07
C GLU A 64 -1.08 12.79 -6.56
N GLU A 65 -2.28 12.70 -7.13
CA GLU A 65 -2.54 13.03 -8.54
C GLU A 65 -2.25 14.51 -8.86
N LYS A 66 -2.38 15.40 -7.87
CA LYS A 66 -1.99 16.81 -8.00
C LYS A 66 -0.48 17.03 -7.93
N ARG A 67 0.28 16.05 -7.42
CA ARG A 67 1.74 16.16 -7.31
C ARG A 67 2.37 15.94 -8.68
N LYS A 68 3.51 16.61 -8.90
CA LYS A 68 4.33 16.43 -10.09
C LYS A 68 4.75 14.97 -10.22
N GLU A 69 4.79 14.45 -11.45
CA GLU A 69 5.38 13.14 -11.73
C GLU A 69 6.86 13.11 -11.30
N PHE A 70 7.35 11.95 -10.89
CA PHE A 70 8.73 11.81 -10.45
C PHE A 70 9.66 11.56 -11.64
N ASP A 71 10.51 12.54 -11.94
CA ASP A 71 11.60 12.41 -12.93
C ASP A 71 12.96 12.40 -12.22
N ILE A 72 13.63 11.24 -12.21
CA ILE A 72 14.93 11.06 -11.56
C ILE A 72 16.00 12.01 -12.10
N HIS A 73 15.95 12.37 -13.38
CA HIS A 73 16.93 13.24 -14.02
C HIS A 73 16.70 14.68 -13.60
N GLU A 74 15.46 15.15 -13.62
CA GLU A 74 15.14 16.51 -13.18
C GLU A 74 15.51 16.75 -11.72
N TYR A 75 15.13 15.83 -10.82
CA TYR A 75 15.48 15.95 -9.40
C TYR A 75 16.99 15.92 -9.18
N GLY A 76 17.75 15.18 -9.99
CA GLY A 76 19.19 15.24 -9.93
C GLY A 76 19.76 16.58 -10.42
N ASP A 77 19.08 17.29 -11.34
CA ASP A 77 19.64 18.48 -12.01
C ASP A 77 19.53 19.62 -11.05
N GLU A 78 18.34 19.75 -10.47
CA GLU A 78 18.07 20.61 -9.34
C GLU A 78 19.09 20.35 -8.22
N LEU A 79 19.42 19.09 -7.93
CA LEU A 79 20.39 18.75 -6.88
C LEU A 79 21.83 19.11 -7.24
N LEU A 80 22.24 18.99 -8.50
CA LEU A 80 23.54 19.48 -8.96
C LEU A 80 23.64 21.01 -8.93
N ASP A 81 22.54 21.70 -9.25
CA ASP A 81 22.43 23.16 -9.24
C ASP A 81 22.46 23.74 -7.81
N MET A 82 22.09 22.94 -6.81
CA MET A 82 22.25 23.31 -5.41
C MET A 82 23.71 23.40 -4.96
N PHE A 83 24.66 22.89 -5.74
CA PHE A 83 26.09 23.04 -5.48
C PHE A 83 26.71 24.14 -6.35
N HIS A 84 27.53 24.99 -5.77
CA HIS A 84 28.25 26.06 -6.46
C HIS A 84 29.48 25.50 -7.18
N GLU A 85 30.28 24.68 -6.51
CA GLU A 85 31.57 24.19 -7.03
C GLU A 85 31.82 22.71 -6.77
N VAL A 86 32.67 22.10 -7.60
CA VAL A 86 33.09 20.71 -7.42
C VAL A 86 33.98 20.62 -6.19
N GLY A 87 33.71 19.63 -5.33
CA GLY A 87 34.36 19.46 -4.03
C GLY A 87 33.56 20.05 -2.86
N GLU A 88 32.51 20.83 -3.13
CA GLU A 88 31.62 21.35 -2.10
C GLU A 88 30.91 20.21 -1.35
N VAL A 89 30.86 20.34 -0.03
CA VAL A 89 30.22 19.38 0.88
C VAL A 89 29.01 20.08 1.51
N LYS A 90 27.83 19.47 1.38
CA LYS A 90 26.61 19.93 2.05
C LYS A 90 25.96 18.77 2.78
N THR A 91 25.22 19.04 3.85
CA THR A 91 24.39 18.01 4.46
C THR A 91 23.10 17.82 3.68
N LEU A 92 22.50 16.63 3.76
CA LEU A 92 21.23 16.35 3.11
C LEU A 92 20.10 17.24 3.69
N ASP A 93 20.16 17.57 4.98
CA ASP A 93 19.24 18.51 5.62
C ASP A 93 19.38 19.95 5.08
N GLU A 94 20.60 20.42 4.81
CA GLU A 94 20.83 21.71 4.15
C GLU A 94 20.29 21.71 2.72
N LEU A 95 20.57 20.65 1.95
CA LEU A 95 20.10 20.52 0.56
C LEU A 95 18.58 20.45 0.47
N LEU A 96 17.91 19.86 1.46
CA LEU A 96 16.45 19.66 1.46
C LEU A 96 15.69 20.66 2.33
N ALA A 97 16.37 21.72 2.80
CA ALA A 97 15.74 22.77 3.58
C ALA A 97 14.60 23.43 2.80
N GLY A 98 13.40 23.43 3.39
CA GLY A 98 12.20 24.04 2.78
C GLY A 98 11.51 23.18 1.72
N ARG A 99 12.01 21.98 1.40
CA ARG A 99 11.33 21.04 0.50
C ARG A 99 10.14 20.37 1.18
N LYS A 100 9.16 19.95 0.39
CA LYS A 100 7.99 19.25 0.93
C LYS A 100 8.39 17.85 1.38
N ARG A 101 7.72 17.33 2.42
CA ARG A 101 8.00 16.01 3.01
C ARG A 101 8.05 14.88 1.97
N TYR A 102 7.14 14.89 0.99
CA TYR A 102 7.07 13.86 -0.04
C TYR A 102 8.18 13.96 -1.10
N GLU A 103 8.87 15.10 -1.20
CA GLU A 103 9.99 15.29 -2.12
C GLU A 103 11.31 14.80 -1.52
N VAL A 104 11.41 14.70 -0.20
CA VAL A 104 12.63 14.27 0.50
C VAL A 104 13.09 12.91 0.01
N SER A 105 12.17 11.94 -0.11
CA SER A 105 12.49 10.60 -0.62
C SER A 105 12.91 10.63 -2.10
N ARG A 106 12.28 11.50 -2.90
CA ARG A 106 12.57 11.68 -4.33
C ARG A 106 13.99 12.23 -4.55
N TYR A 107 14.35 13.31 -3.85
CA TYR A 107 15.71 13.85 -3.90
C TYR A 107 16.74 12.88 -3.31
N PHE A 108 16.41 12.16 -2.25
CA PHE A 108 17.33 11.17 -1.68
C PHE A 108 17.61 10.05 -2.69
N LEU A 109 16.59 9.57 -3.41
CA LEU A 109 16.77 8.60 -4.48
C LEU A 109 17.64 9.14 -5.63
N ALA A 110 17.41 10.38 -6.06
CA ALA A 110 18.26 11.05 -7.05
C ALA A 110 19.72 11.18 -6.58
N CYS A 111 19.92 11.50 -5.30
CA CYS A 111 21.24 11.56 -4.68
C CYS A 111 21.96 10.19 -4.72
N LEU A 112 21.25 9.11 -4.37
CA LEU A 112 21.81 7.75 -4.45
C LEU A 112 22.12 7.33 -5.89
N MET A 113 21.27 7.68 -6.85
CA MET A 113 21.54 7.45 -8.26
C MET A 113 22.81 8.18 -8.71
N MET A 114 22.96 9.45 -8.32
CA MET A 114 24.17 10.23 -8.62
C MET A 114 25.42 9.69 -7.90
N ALA A 115 25.27 9.08 -6.73
CA ALA A 115 26.37 8.39 -6.07
C ALA A 115 26.83 7.19 -6.90
N ASN A 116 25.89 6.42 -7.43
CA ASN A 116 26.18 5.29 -8.33
C ASN A 116 26.88 5.74 -9.62
N THR A 117 26.48 6.88 -10.20
CA THR A 117 27.13 7.44 -11.39
C THR A 117 28.40 8.23 -11.09
N GLN A 118 28.86 8.25 -9.84
CA GLN A 118 30.04 8.98 -9.36
C GLN A 118 29.96 10.50 -9.58
N ASN A 119 28.75 11.06 -9.58
CA ASN A 119 28.50 12.50 -9.59
C ASN A 119 28.66 13.11 -8.21
N VAL A 120 28.21 12.39 -7.17
CA VAL A 120 28.35 12.78 -5.76
C VAL A 120 28.96 11.65 -4.94
N ARG A 121 29.51 11.98 -3.78
CA ARG A 121 29.90 11.03 -2.73
C ARG A 121 28.96 11.21 -1.56
N VAL A 122 28.43 10.12 -1.03
CA VAL A 122 27.53 10.12 0.12
C VAL A 122 28.24 9.47 1.29
N GLU A 123 28.30 10.16 2.42
CA GLU A 123 28.93 9.69 3.65
C GLU A 123 27.98 9.89 4.83
N SER A 124 27.87 8.89 5.69
CA SER A 124 27.14 9.00 6.95
C SER A 124 28.08 9.49 8.04
N ASP A 125 27.68 10.50 8.79
CA ASP A 125 28.39 10.99 9.96
C ASP A 125 27.42 11.10 11.14
N VAL A 126 27.95 11.37 12.34
CA VAL A 126 27.16 11.53 13.56
C VAL A 126 27.42 12.92 14.11
N ARG A 127 26.36 13.74 14.13
CA ARG A 127 26.37 15.02 14.80
C ARG A 127 26.03 14.81 16.27
N VAL A 128 26.81 15.41 17.16
CA VAL A 128 26.55 15.41 18.60
C VAL A 128 26.12 16.82 19.00
N ASP A 129 24.89 16.94 19.48
CA ASP A 129 24.35 18.21 19.95
C ASP A 129 24.91 18.54 21.35
N GLU A 130 24.75 19.79 21.79
CA GLU A 130 25.23 20.28 23.11
C GLU A 130 24.68 19.47 24.29
N ASN A 131 23.50 18.87 24.13
CA ASN A 131 22.87 17.98 25.11
C ASN A 131 23.41 16.54 25.07
N GLY A 132 24.43 16.24 24.25
CA GLY A 132 24.97 14.91 24.05
C GLY A 132 24.11 13.99 23.19
N SER A 133 23.03 14.51 22.58
CA SER A 133 22.21 13.73 21.63
C SER A 133 22.98 13.48 20.34
N ARG A 134 22.97 12.22 19.90
CA ARG A 134 23.64 11.78 18.67
C ARG A 134 22.59 11.67 17.56
N SER A 135 22.73 12.48 16.53
CA SER A 135 21.91 12.42 15.31
C SER A 135 22.77 11.97 14.14
N SER A 136 22.28 11.00 13.36
CA SER A 136 22.95 10.64 12.11
C SER A 136 22.68 11.72 11.08
N ILE A 137 23.74 12.19 10.44
CA ILE A 137 23.68 13.14 9.34
C ILE A 137 24.25 12.50 8.09
N THR A 138 23.72 12.89 6.94
CA THR A 138 24.23 12.43 5.64
C THR A 138 24.93 13.61 4.97
N LYS A 139 26.23 13.49 4.73
CA LYS A 139 27.03 14.45 3.98
C LYS A 139 27.09 14.05 2.52
N VAL A 140 26.92 15.02 1.64
CA VAL A 140 26.95 14.86 0.18
C VAL A 140 28.03 15.76 -0.36
N THR A 141 29.02 15.17 -1.02
CA THR A 141 30.15 15.88 -1.62
C THR A 141 30.03 15.83 -3.14
N LEU A 142 30.04 16.98 -3.81
CA LEU A 142 30.00 17.02 -5.27
C LEU A 142 31.34 16.59 -5.86
N LEU A 143 31.34 15.55 -6.71
CA LEU A 143 32.55 15.05 -7.38
C LEU A 143 32.65 15.53 -8.83
N LYS A 144 31.53 15.68 -9.53
CA LYS A 144 31.47 16.19 -10.91
C LYS A 144 30.06 16.71 -11.23
N LYS A 145 30.00 17.77 -12.04
CA LYS A 145 28.73 18.32 -12.56
C LYS A 145 28.25 17.67 -13.86
N GLY A 146 29.16 17.08 -14.64
CA GLY A 146 28.81 16.41 -15.90
C GLY A 146 28.06 15.09 -15.69
N ARG A 147 26.90 14.95 -16.31
CA ARG A 147 26.10 13.72 -16.34
C ARG A 147 26.50 12.87 -17.53
N HIS A 148 27.21 11.77 -17.27
CA HIS A 148 27.66 10.88 -18.35
C HIS A 148 26.53 10.07 -19.02
N HIS A 149 25.30 10.06 -18.46
CA HIS A 149 24.19 9.29 -19.03
C HIS A 149 23.41 10.03 -20.12
N GLU A 150 23.57 11.35 -20.27
CA GLU A 150 22.95 12.13 -21.36
C GLU A 150 23.61 11.90 -22.73
N VAL A 151 24.69 11.11 -22.78
CA VAL A 151 25.37 10.79 -24.04
C VAL A 151 24.59 9.72 -24.83
N PHE A 152 23.73 8.92 -24.18
CA PHE A 152 23.08 7.79 -24.86
C PHE A 152 21.70 8.09 -25.47
N ASP A 153 21.03 9.19 -25.11
CA ASP A 153 19.72 9.54 -25.69
C ASP A 153 19.82 10.32 -27.01
N ARG A 154 21.01 10.84 -27.38
CA ARG A 154 21.21 11.51 -28.68
C ARG A 154 21.70 10.60 -29.79
N GLU A 155 22.14 9.38 -29.50
CA GLU A 155 22.66 8.43 -30.50
C GLU A 155 21.64 7.37 -30.94
N GLY A 156 20.43 7.36 -30.34
CA GLY A 156 19.35 6.43 -30.68
C GLY A 156 18.33 6.92 -31.70
N ALA A 157 18.51 8.11 -32.28
CA ALA A 157 17.64 8.69 -33.30
C ALA A 157 18.34 8.77 -34.66
N ILE A 158 18.62 7.62 -35.27
CA ILE A 158 18.86 7.46 -36.71
C ILE A 158 18.11 6.24 -37.23
#